data_AF-A0A1M5MXB2-F1
#
_entry.id   AF-A0A1M5MXB2-F1
#
_cell.length_a   1.000
_cell.length_b   1.000
_cell.length_c   1.000
_cell.angle_alpha   90.00
_cell.angle_beta   90.00
_cell.angle_gamma   90.00
#
_symmetry.space_group_name_H-M   'P 1'
#
loop_
_entity.id
_entity.type
_entity.pdbx_description
1 polymer ?
#
loop_
_entity_poly.entity_id
_entity_poly.type
_entity_poly.pdbx_seq_one_letter_code
_entity_poly.pdbx_strand_id
1 'polypeptide(L)'
;MKKTFFLIIVIAVLFSCQEKKVTFINLEKHSGEGFFDRGDREGERFIYKSILVENAPHGDKEILDILIKYKNQNLKDAAINKDAYSFTVFLYEKNNSTSYFIENADDPGGLTSQVLQDYYSKNGIGEITIDKCKNDKDWTAKISYFDMQRNLKDTILYNCKNNKR
;
A
#
# COMPACT_ATOMS: atom_id res chain seq x y z
N MET A 1 2.49 -50.89 33.83
CA MET A 1 2.32 -49.43 33.68
C MET A 1 3.30 -48.90 32.63
N LYS A 2 2.98 -48.98 31.34
CA LYS A 2 3.88 -48.54 30.23
C LYS A 2 3.13 -48.02 28.99
N LYS A 3 1.81 -47.76 29.05
CA LYS A 3 1.02 -47.36 27.87
C LYS A 3 0.46 -45.94 27.90
N THR A 4 0.63 -45.21 29.01
CA THR A 4 0.07 -43.86 29.18
C THR A 4 1.04 -42.73 28.84
N PHE A 5 2.30 -43.02 28.52
CA PHE A 5 3.30 -41.98 28.21
C PHE A 5 3.33 -41.54 26.74
N PHE A 6 2.69 -42.29 25.84
CA PHE A 6 2.72 -42.01 24.39
C PHE A 6 1.63 -41.04 23.91
N LEU A 7 0.66 -40.66 24.77
CA LEU A 7 -0.44 -39.79 24.37
C LEU A 7 -0.16 -38.29 24.55
N ILE A 8 0.94 -37.92 25.21
CA ILE A 8 1.26 -36.51 25.53
C ILE A 8 2.11 -35.85 24.42
N ILE A 9 2.81 -36.64 23.60
CA ILE A 9 3.72 -36.10 22.57
C ILE A 9 2.98 -35.71 21.28
N VAL A 10 1.78 -36.22 21.03
CA VAL A 10 1.00 -35.92 19.79
C VAL A 10 0.25 -34.59 19.88
N ILE A 11 0.04 -34.02 21.07
CA ILE A 11 -0.71 -32.77 21.27
C ILE A 11 0.19 -31.52 21.09
N ALA A 12 1.51 -31.66 21.14
CA ALA A 12 2.44 -30.54 21.07
C ALA A 12 2.73 -30.02 19.63
N VAL A 13 2.17 -30.66 18.59
CA VAL A 13 2.39 -30.23 17.18
C VAL A 13 1.29 -29.29 16.68
N LEU A 14 0.33 -28.92 17.53
CA LEU A 14 -0.50 -27.74 17.29
C LEU A 14 0.30 -26.48 17.66
N PHE A 15 1.47 -26.29 17.02
CA PHE A 15 1.96 -24.95 16.75
C PHE A 15 0.91 -24.31 15.84
N SER A 16 -0.12 -23.76 16.49
CA SER A 16 -1.00 -22.76 15.94
C SER A 16 -0.09 -21.75 15.25
N CYS A 17 -0.02 -21.81 13.92
CA CYS A 17 0.35 -20.66 13.11
C CYS A 17 -0.70 -19.61 13.44
N GLN A 18 -0.49 -18.84 14.52
CA GLN A 18 -1.17 -17.58 14.70
C GLN A 18 -0.72 -16.74 13.52
N GLU A 19 -1.59 -16.62 12.51
CA GLU A 19 -1.39 -15.70 11.42
C GLU A 19 -1.11 -14.34 12.03
N LYS A 20 0.13 -13.86 11.82
CA LYS A 20 0.53 -12.57 12.35
C LYS A 20 -0.34 -11.53 11.68
N LYS A 21 -1.02 -10.72 12.50
CA LYS A 21 -1.92 -9.67 12.01
C LYS A 21 -1.14 -8.70 11.13
N VAL A 22 -1.67 -8.43 9.94
CA VAL A 22 -1.18 -7.38 9.05
C VAL A 22 -1.35 -6.02 9.75
N THR A 23 -0.28 -5.24 9.84
CA THR A 23 -0.31 -3.87 10.39
C THR A 23 0.23 -2.88 9.36
N PHE A 24 -0.23 -1.63 9.46
CA PHE A 24 0.14 -0.55 8.57
C PHE A 24 0.83 0.54 9.38
N ILE A 25 2.02 0.97 8.92
CA ILE A 25 2.84 1.99 9.56
C ILE A 25 2.97 3.15 8.59
N ASN A 26 2.50 4.33 9.01
CA ASN A 26 2.63 5.54 8.19
C ASN A 26 4.08 6.03 8.20
N LEU A 27 4.61 6.35 7.03
CA LEU A 27 5.91 6.99 6.90
C LEU A 27 5.70 8.51 6.76
N GLU A 28 5.67 9.20 7.90
CA GLU A 28 5.36 10.64 7.94
C GLU A 28 6.35 11.48 7.12
N LYS A 29 7.63 11.11 7.14
CA LYS A 29 8.70 11.80 6.37
C LYS A 29 8.64 11.52 4.86
N HIS A 30 7.78 10.59 4.43
CA HIS A 30 7.63 10.11 3.06
C HIS A 30 6.17 10.24 2.58
N SER A 31 5.44 11.13 3.21
CA SER A 31 4.04 11.45 2.93
C SER A 31 3.90 12.96 2.88
N GLY A 32 3.09 13.48 1.96
CA GLY A 32 3.00 14.91 1.76
C GLY A 32 2.07 15.29 0.63
N GLU A 33 2.27 16.49 0.12
CA GLU A 33 1.50 17.07 -0.96
C GLU A 33 2.38 17.83 -1.93
N GLY A 34 1.88 18.02 -3.14
CA GLY A 34 2.55 18.77 -4.19
C GLY A 34 1.57 19.27 -5.23
N PHE A 35 2.11 19.83 -6.30
CA PHE A 35 1.36 20.32 -7.44
C PHE A 35 1.94 19.71 -8.71
N PHE A 36 1.08 19.30 -9.64
CA PHE A 36 1.55 18.84 -10.94
C PHE A 36 2.22 20.01 -11.67
N ASP A 37 3.41 19.76 -12.21
CA ASP A 37 4.27 20.75 -12.85
C ASP A 37 4.07 20.84 -14.37
N ARG A 38 3.28 19.93 -14.96
CA ARG A 38 3.05 19.85 -16.42
C ARG A 38 1.83 19.01 -16.80
N GLY A 39 1.37 19.19 -18.04
CA GLY A 39 0.30 18.42 -18.68
C GLY A 39 -1.10 18.94 -18.36
N ASP A 40 -2.14 18.18 -18.71
CA ASP A 40 -3.56 18.57 -18.54
C ASP A 40 -3.98 18.85 -17.09
N ARG A 41 -3.10 18.59 -16.12
CA ARG A 41 -3.33 18.74 -14.68
C ARG A 41 -2.39 19.75 -14.03
N GLU A 42 -1.62 20.50 -14.81
CA GLU A 42 -0.70 21.51 -14.29
C GLU A 42 -1.41 22.45 -13.28
N GLY A 43 -0.78 22.66 -12.12
CA GLY A 43 -1.33 23.49 -11.04
C GLY A 43 -2.35 22.77 -10.14
N GLU A 44 -2.79 21.56 -10.48
CA GLU A 44 -3.66 20.77 -9.61
C GLU A 44 -2.87 20.18 -8.43
N ARG A 45 -3.45 20.21 -7.23
CA ARG A 45 -2.84 19.66 -6.01
C ARG A 45 -2.95 18.14 -5.99
N PHE A 46 -1.89 17.45 -5.59
CA PHE A 46 -1.93 16.02 -5.28
C PHE A 46 -1.40 15.76 -3.87
N ILE A 47 -1.84 14.65 -3.30
CA ILE A 47 -1.41 14.16 -1.99
C ILE A 47 -0.87 12.75 -2.18
N TYR A 48 0.23 12.44 -1.51
CA TYR A 48 0.80 11.10 -1.49
C TYR A 48 1.07 10.63 -0.06
N LYS A 49 0.95 9.33 0.16
CA LYS A 49 1.35 8.68 1.40
C LYS A 49 2.18 7.44 1.12
N SER A 50 3.19 7.21 1.95
CA SER A 50 3.96 5.97 1.92
C SER A 50 3.71 5.18 3.19
N ILE A 51 3.39 3.89 3.04
CA ILE A 51 3.00 3.01 4.13
C ILE A 51 3.89 1.77 4.12
N LEU A 52 4.41 1.38 5.29
CA LEU A 52 4.99 0.05 5.46
C LEU A 52 3.91 -0.92 5.96
N VAL A 53 3.90 -2.12 5.38
CA VAL A 53 3.01 -3.21 5.73
C VAL A 53 3.83 -4.29 6.44
N GLU A 54 3.56 -4.48 7.72
CA GLU A 54 4.16 -5.56 8.49
C GLU A 54 3.36 -6.85 8.32
N ASN A 55 4.07 -7.98 8.22
CA ASN A 55 3.48 -9.29 7.94
C ASN A 55 2.65 -9.28 6.65
N ALA A 56 3.17 -8.64 5.60
CA ALA A 56 2.51 -8.56 4.31
C ALA A 56 2.24 -9.98 3.77
N PRO A 57 1.04 -10.24 3.22
CA PRO A 57 0.78 -11.50 2.55
C PRO A 57 1.54 -11.54 1.22
N HIS A 58 1.80 -12.75 0.72
CA HIS A 58 2.45 -12.95 -0.57
C HIS A 58 1.52 -13.51 -1.65
N GLY A 59 0.33 -14.00 -1.30
CA GLY A 59 -0.62 -14.50 -2.29
C GLY A 59 -1.36 -13.35 -3.00
N ASP A 60 -1.58 -13.48 -4.31
CA ASP A 60 -2.15 -12.42 -5.15
C ASP A 60 -3.51 -11.93 -4.65
N LYS A 61 -4.36 -12.86 -4.22
CA LYS A 61 -5.70 -12.55 -3.70
C LYS A 61 -5.59 -11.80 -2.37
N GLU A 62 -4.72 -12.28 -1.49
CA GLU A 62 -4.49 -11.71 -0.17
C GLU A 62 -3.89 -10.30 -0.26
N ILE A 63 -2.98 -10.05 -1.22
CA ILE A 63 -2.46 -8.72 -1.54
C ILE A 63 -3.59 -7.79 -1.97
N LEU A 64 -4.42 -8.22 -2.93
CA LEU A 64 -5.56 -7.40 -3.36
C LEU A 64 -6.54 -7.12 -2.21
N ASP A 65 -6.84 -8.13 -1.40
CA ASP A 65 -7.73 -8.02 -0.25
C ASP A 65 -7.21 -7.00 0.79
N ILE A 66 -5.90 -6.97 1.09
CA ILE A 66 -5.35 -5.97 2.03
C ILE A 66 -5.39 -4.55 1.45
N LEU A 67 -5.19 -4.39 0.14
CA LEU A 67 -5.24 -3.08 -0.52
C LEU A 67 -6.68 -2.53 -0.52
N ILE A 68 -7.65 -3.38 -0.86
CA ILE A 68 -9.09 -3.05 -0.78
C ILE A 68 -9.48 -2.71 0.66
N LYS A 69 -9.02 -3.51 1.63
CA LYS A 69 -9.27 -3.28 3.06
C LYS A 69 -8.68 -1.94 3.51
N TYR A 70 -7.42 -1.66 3.17
CA TYR A 70 -6.78 -0.39 3.52
C TYR A 70 -7.55 0.79 2.95
N LYS A 71 -7.94 0.73 1.66
CA LYS A 71 -8.77 1.75 1.02
C LYS A 71 -10.08 1.96 1.79
N ASN A 72 -10.81 0.88 2.08
CA ASN A 72 -12.11 0.95 2.73
C ASN A 72 -12.03 1.37 4.21
N GLN A 73 -10.89 1.25 4.87
CA GLN A 73 -10.73 1.64 6.27
C GLN A 73 -10.20 3.07 6.42
N ASN A 74 -9.28 3.47 5.53
CA ASN A 74 -8.50 4.70 5.71
C ASN A 74 -8.83 5.76 4.64
N LEU A 75 -9.40 5.34 3.50
CA LEU A 75 -9.61 6.18 2.31
C LEU A 75 -11.08 6.27 1.90
N LYS A 76 -12.02 5.78 2.73
CA LYS A 76 -13.46 6.10 2.57
C LYS A 76 -13.68 7.61 2.47
N ASP A 77 -12.77 8.32 3.12
CA ASP A 77 -12.70 9.74 3.23
C ASP A 77 -11.63 10.35 2.31
N ALA A 78 -11.12 9.67 1.29
CA ALA A 78 -10.36 10.37 0.24
C ALA A 78 -11.25 11.38 -0.52
N ALA A 79 -12.58 11.23 -0.44
CA ALA A 79 -13.55 12.28 -0.73
C ALA A 79 -13.50 13.50 0.23
N ILE A 80 -12.73 13.45 1.33
CA ILE A 80 -12.68 14.45 2.41
C ILE A 80 -11.61 15.54 2.17
N ASN A 81 -10.73 15.40 1.19
CA ASN A 81 -9.95 16.55 0.70
C ASN A 81 -10.53 17.03 -0.63
N LYS A 82 -11.54 17.90 -0.56
CA LYS A 82 -12.18 18.51 -1.74
C LYS A 82 -11.21 19.31 -2.63
N ASP A 83 -10.01 19.59 -2.15
CA ASP A 83 -9.07 20.50 -2.81
C ASP A 83 -7.94 19.76 -3.56
N ALA A 84 -7.71 18.46 -3.29
CA ALA A 84 -6.71 17.68 -4.03
C ALA A 84 -7.35 16.98 -5.23
N TYR A 85 -6.70 17.05 -6.39
CA TYR A 85 -7.09 16.32 -7.59
C TYR A 85 -6.80 14.83 -7.47
N SER A 86 -5.64 14.46 -6.92
CA SER A 86 -5.21 13.07 -6.81
C SER A 86 -4.74 12.75 -5.39
N PHE A 87 -5.04 11.54 -4.96
CA PHE A 87 -4.55 10.96 -3.72
C PHE A 87 -3.95 9.58 -4.02
N THR A 88 -2.66 9.41 -3.78
CA THR A 88 -1.95 8.13 -4.00
C THR A 88 -1.37 7.60 -2.70
N VAL A 89 -1.56 6.31 -2.45
CA VAL A 89 -0.89 5.61 -1.36
C VAL A 89 0.03 4.56 -1.95
N PHE A 90 1.31 4.64 -1.65
CA PHE A 90 2.30 3.62 -1.96
C PHE A 90 2.47 2.70 -0.76
N LEU A 91 2.31 1.41 -0.95
CA LEU A 91 2.49 0.40 0.09
C LEU A 91 3.74 -0.41 -0.19
N TYR A 92 4.58 -0.54 0.83
CA TYR A 92 5.82 -1.30 0.80
C TYR A 92 5.77 -2.38 1.87
N GLU A 93 6.43 -3.50 1.63
CA GLU A 93 6.67 -4.49 2.67
C GLU A 93 7.65 -3.95 3.72
N LYS A 94 7.33 -4.13 5.00
CA LYS A 94 8.27 -3.86 6.10
C LYS A 94 9.30 -4.98 6.19
N ASN A 95 10.56 -4.64 5.95
CA ASN A 95 11.70 -5.53 6.14
C ASN A 95 12.94 -4.72 6.57
N ASN A 96 14.11 -5.37 6.63
CA ASN A 96 15.35 -4.72 7.07
C ASN A 96 15.75 -3.51 6.21
N SER A 97 15.43 -3.52 4.91
CA SER A 97 15.77 -2.43 3.99
C SER A 97 14.82 -1.25 4.10
N THR A 98 13.52 -1.50 4.26
CA THR A 98 12.50 -0.43 4.29
C THR A 98 12.28 0.15 5.69
N SER A 99 12.66 -0.57 6.75
CA SER A 99 12.47 -0.10 8.14
C SER A 99 13.27 1.15 8.48
N TYR A 100 14.35 1.44 7.76
CA TYR A 100 15.14 2.67 7.90
C TYR A 100 14.25 3.93 7.80
N PHE A 101 13.29 3.92 6.88
CA PHE A 101 12.45 5.08 6.55
C PHE A 101 11.36 5.39 7.60
N ILE A 102 11.18 4.53 8.61
CA ILE A 102 10.29 4.80 9.74
C ILE A 102 10.77 6.05 10.50
N GLU A 103 12.07 6.13 10.73
CA GLU A 103 12.68 7.18 11.55
C GLU A 103 13.45 8.21 10.71
N ASN A 104 13.73 7.92 9.44
CA ASN A 104 14.63 8.72 8.61
C ASN A 104 13.92 9.23 7.35
N ALA A 105 14.26 10.45 6.94
CA ALA A 105 13.87 10.99 5.63
C ALA A 105 14.74 10.37 4.53
N ASP A 106 14.40 10.65 3.27
CA ASP A 106 15.31 10.36 2.17
C ASP A 106 16.63 11.10 2.37
N ASP A 107 17.73 10.38 2.12
CA ASP A 107 19.09 10.91 2.16
C ASP A 107 19.71 10.71 0.76
N PRO A 108 19.37 11.60 -0.20
CA PRO A 108 19.87 11.50 -1.56
C PRO A 108 21.31 12.03 -1.65
N GLY A 109 22.18 11.25 -2.28
CA GLY A 109 23.53 11.68 -2.64
C GLY A 109 24.61 11.17 -1.68
N GLY A 110 25.52 10.36 -2.22
CA GLY A 110 26.58 9.70 -1.47
C GLY A 110 26.68 8.22 -1.84
N LEU A 111 27.72 7.53 -1.34
CA LEU A 111 27.91 6.09 -1.60
C LEU A 111 26.85 5.21 -0.94
N THR A 112 26.13 5.73 0.06
CA THR A 112 25.12 5.02 0.85
C THR A 112 23.72 5.62 0.71
N SER A 113 23.44 6.32 -0.39
CA SER A 113 22.15 6.98 -0.66
C SER A 113 20.95 6.09 -0.28
N GLN A 114 19.99 6.64 0.47
CA GLN A 114 18.78 5.96 0.89
C GLN A 114 17.56 6.76 0.40
N VAL A 115 16.93 6.29 -0.68
CA VAL A 115 15.71 6.89 -1.22
C VAL A 115 14.62 5.82 -1.26
N LEU A 116 13.49 6.05 -0.58
CA LEU A 116 12.45 5.03 -0.42
C LEU A 116 11.94 4.50 -1.77
N GLN A 117 11.76 5.40 -2.74
CA GLN A 117 11.25 5.07 -4.07
C GLN A 117 12.11 4.03 -4.80
N ASP A 118 13.42 4.01 -4.57
CA ASP A 118 14.35 3.05 -5.20
C ASP A 118 14.06 1.60 -4.76
N TYR A 119 13.38 1.42 -3.62
CA TYR A 119 12.98 0.11 -3.11
C TYR A 119 11.64 -0.38 -3.67
N TYR A 120 10.87 0.45 -4.38
CA TYR A 120 9.51 0.10 -4.80
C TYR A 120 9.47 -1.10 -5.77
N SER A 121 10.46 -1.20 -6.68
CA SER A 121 10.50 -2.31 -7.65
C SER A 121 10.80 -3.68 -7.01
N LYS A 122 11.29 -3.71 -5.78
CA LYS A 122 11.62 -4.95 -5.04
C LYS A 122 10.70 -5.19 -3.85
N ASN A 123 10.33 -4.12 -3.15
CA ASN A 123 9.63 -4.16 -1.87
C ASN A 123 8.26 -3.49 -1.92
N GLY A 124 7.88 -2.86 -3.04
CA GLY A 124 6.53 -2.36 -3.25
C GLY A 124 5.53 -3.51 -3.30
N ILE A 125 4.43 -3.38 -2.57
CA ILE A 125 3.28 -4.29 -2.61
C ILE A 125 2.32 -3.80 -3.70
N GLY A 126 2.06 -2.50 -3.72
CA GLY A 126 1.20 -1.86 -4.68
C GLY A 126 0.85 -0.44 -4.27
N GLU A 127 0.01 0.18 -5.06
CA GLU A 127 -0.50 1.52 -4.86
C GLU A 127 -2.01 1.57 -4.99
N ILE A 128 -2.60 2.52 -4.27
CA ILE A 128 -4.01 2.87 -4.36
C ILE A 128 -4.08 4.32 -4.80
N THR A 129 -4.68 4.57 -5.96
CA THR A 129 -4.81 5.91 -6.52
C THR A 129 -6.29 6.29 -6.61
N ILE A 130 -6.62 7.46 -6.07
CA ILE A 130 -7.95 8.06 -6.11
C ILE A 130 -7.85 9.41 -6.80
N ASP A 131 -8.40 9.51 -7.99
CA ASP A 131 -8.35 10.71 -8.83
C ASP A 131 -9.75 11.35 -8.93
N LYS A 132 -9.82 12.68 -8.93
CA LYS A 132 -11.05 13.40 -9.31
C LYS A 132 -11.39 13.12 -10.75
N CYS A 133 -12.68 12.95 -11.02
CA CYS A 133 -13.18 13.01 -12.38
C CYS A 133 -13.14 14.46 -12.88
N LYS A 134 -13.08 14.64 -14.21
CA LYS A 134 -13.20 15.97 -14.85
C LYS A 134 -14.46 16.75 -14.43
N ASN A 135 -15.49 16.03 -13.97
CA ASN A 135 -16.66 16.62 -13.33
C ASN A 135 -16.47 16.47 -11.80
N ASP A 136 -16.32 17.58 -11.08
CA ASP A 136 -15.85 17.68 -9.68
C ASP A 136 -16.59 16.83 -8.62
N LYS A 137 -17.70 16.18 -8.98
CA LYS A 137 -18.53 15.40 -8.06
C LYS A 137 -18.19 13.92 -8.00
N ASP A 138 -17.48 13.39 -9.01
CA ASP A 138 -17.15 11.98 -9.12
C ASP A 138 -15.64 11.74 -8.95
N TRP A 139 -15.27 10.50 -8.65
CA TRP A 139 -13.88 10.07 -8.47
C TRP A 139 -13.58 8.82 -9.29
N THR A 140 -12.33 8.43 -9.39
CA THR A 140 -11.89 7.13 -9.90
C THR A 140 -11.00 6.50 -8.84
N ALA A 141 -11.18 5.21 -8.57
CA ALA A 141 -10.34 4.48 -7.63
C ALA A 141 -9.68 3.30 -8.35
N LYS A 142 -8.35 3.30 -8.36
CA LYS A 142 -7.51 2.28 -8.98
C LYS A 142 -6.61 1.64 -7.93
N ILE A 143 -6.37 0.36 -8.09
CA ILE A 143 -5.34 -0.38 -7.37
C ILE A 143 -4.40 -0.97 -8.40
N SER A 144 -3.10 -0.75 -8.22
CA SER A 144 -2.04 -1.39 -8.98
C SER A 144 -1.16 -2.15 -8.00
N TYR A 145 -0.84 -3.41 -8.25
CA TYR A 145 -0.10 -4.24 -7.29
C TYR A 145 0.81 -5.25 -7.99
N PHE A 146 1.85 -5.69 -7.29
CA PHE A 146 2.75 -6.73 -7.77
C PHE A 146 2.20 -8.09 -7.38
N ASP A 147 2.01 -8.98 -8.36
CA ASP A 147 1.70 -10.39 -8.11
C ASP A 147 2.92 -11.14 -7.53
N MET A 148 2.76 -12.41 -7.19
CA MET A 148 3.84 -13.28 -6.70
C MET A 148 5.06 -13.35 -7.62
N GLN A 149 4.86 -13.15 -8.93
CA GLN A 149 5.91 -13.15 -9.94
C GLN A 149 6.49 -11.75 -10.18
N ARG A 150 6.09 -10.76 -9.38
CA ARG A 150 6.45 -9.34 -9.52
C ARG A 150 5.94 -8.71 -10.82
N ASN A 151 4.89 -9.26 -11.44
CA ASN A 151 4.21 -8.57 -12.54
C ASN A 151 3.23 -7.55 -11.97
N LEU A 152 3.15 -6.38 -12.61
CA LEU A 152 2.17 -5.37 -12.28
C LEU A 152 0.76 -5.82 -12.73
N LYS A 153 -0.20 -5.75 -11.82
CA LYS A 153 -1.62 -6.01 -12.03
C LYS A 153 -2.42 -4.76 -11.69
N ASP A 154 -3.37 -4.42 -12.55
CA ASP A 154 -4.24 -3.27 -12.34
C ASP A 154 -5.68 -3.72 -12.10
N THR A 155 -6.37 -3.04 -11.19
CA THR A 155 -7.80 -3.23 -10.91
C THR A 155 -8.46 -1.88 -10.72
N ILE A 156 -9.47 -1.58 -11.55
CA ILE A 156 -10.32 -0.40 -11.39
C ILE A 156 -11.49 -0.78 -10.49
N LEU A 157 -11.58 -0.14 -9.32
CA LEU A 157 -12.66 -0.39 -8.36
C LEU A 157 -13.86 0.51 -8.59
N TYR A 158 -13.63 1.73 -9.05
CA TYR A 158 -14.66 2.70 -9.39
C TYR A 158 -14.16 3.58 -10.53
N ASN A 159 -15.02 3.85 -11.49
CA ASN A 159 -14.68 4.65 -12.67
C ASN A 159 -15.67 5.81 -12.81
N CYS A 160 -15.19 6.93 -13.33
CA CYS A 160 -16.04 8.05 -13.72
C CYS A 160 -17.15 7.56 -14.68
N LYS A 161 -18.38 8.00 -14.46
CA LYS A 161 -19.43 7.82 -15.48
C LYS A 161 -19.07 8.70 -16.66
N ASN A 162 -18.63 8.09 -17.76
CA ASN A 162 -18.54 8.78 -19.04
C ASN A 162 -19.96 9.26 -19.39
N ASN A 163 -20.21 10.56 -19.32
CA ASN A 163 -21.26 11.16 -20.12
C ASN A 163 -20.84 10.94 -21.58
N LYS A 164 -21.31 9.85 -22.18
CA LYS A 164 -21.41 9.74 -23.64
C LYS A 164 -22.22 10.97 -24.08
N ARG A 165 -21.54 11.97 -24.61
CA ARG A 165 -22.17 13.01 -25.43
C ARG A 165 -22.61 12.38 -26.75
#